data_AF-A0A517RK70-F1
#
_entry.id   AF-A0A517RK70-F1
#
_cell.length_a   1.000
_cell.length_b   1.000
_cell.length_c   1.000
_cell.angle_alpha   90.00
_cell.angle_beta   90.00
_cell.angle_gamma   90.00
#
_symmetry.space_group_name_H-M   'P 1'
#
loop_
_entity.id
_entity.type
_entity.pdbx_description
1 polymer ?
#
loop_
_entity_poly.entity_id
_entity_poly.type
_entity_poly.pdbx_seq_one_letter_code
_entity_poly.pdbx_strand_id
1 'polypeptide(L)'
;MKILSIIYIPILIFFGGGATWFLGGYFGEVLISEQLKDRKPLIKISEQSLTLGKVWEQQRFEHKIWIENLSDQGLNVSLSADCNCTKLSTSRIYIPPKAKKNFIAVFDLIRGDLSNSAQATEPGKFETTIKTTIHSPYFEINNWKINADLLPPIFMNSRSLVIDTSDTTKKEVEIRVPVTTLNEIESIKIENTQEDICTAFIKNYTRHDSDYIITLKPNLTLLAGLYKGMINVYVKPVDRKYFLARSLTYKVNVESDWLVTPDSILLSNLSIDDKRKIVVKIKSKSKSPFKIMKCALKKHFGKNYNIELEHVEQDDSSPHFSVLYFTLYAQSAGVHSGILEVYLKLSNGKERFLKLPFSFSISAHDVILKSS
;
A
#
# COMPACT_ATOMS: atom_id res chain seq x y z
N MET A 1 -68.71 25.89 -60.84
CA MET A 1 -67.48 25.26 -61.38
C MET A 1 -66.33 26.24 -61.17
N LYS A 2 -65.17 25.76 -60.67
CA LYS A 2 -63.96 26.47 -60.15
C LYS A 2 -64.15 26.95 -58.70
N ILE A 3 -63.63 26.32 -57.62
CA ILE A 3 -62.32 25.72 -57.24
C ILE A 3 -61.25 26.77 -56.87
N LEU A 4 -60.86 26.74 -55.56
CA LEU A 4 -59.68 27.30 -54.86
C LEU A 4 -59.45 28.83 -54.92
N SER A 5 -59.06 29.53 -53.85
CA SER A 5 -57.89 29.26 -52.99
C SER A 5 -58.03 29.86 -51.58
N ILE A 6 -57.78 29.01 -50.59
CA ILE A 6 -57.32 29.35 -49.23
C ILE A 6 -55.80 29.35 -49.28
N ILE A 7 -55.09 30.36 -48.74
CA ILE A 7 -53.70 30.26 -48.24
C ILE A 7 -53.24 31.56 -47.55
N TYR A 8 -52.77 31.41 -46.30
CA TYR A 8 -51.68 32.11 -45.59
C TYR A 8 -51.75 33.61 -45.26
N ILE A 9 -52.06 33.92 -44.00
CA ILE A 9 -51.30 34.87 -43.16
C ILE A 9 -51.34 34.35 -41.70
N PRO A 10 -50.24 33.73 -41.19
CA PRO A 10 -49.64 34.28 -39.97
C PRO A 10 -48.12 34.04 -39.92
N ILE A 11 -47.34 34.92 -40.55
CA ILE A 11 -45.88 34.98 -40.36
C ILE A 11 -45.51 36.45 -40.18
N LEU A 12 -45.80 37.03 -39.01
CA LEU A 12 -45.27 38.36 -38.66
C LEU A 12 -45.16 38.63 -37.15
N ILE A 13 -45.59 37.72 -36.28
CA ILE A 13 -45.51 37.91 -34.82
C ILE A 13 -44.34 37.13 -34.17
N PHE A 14 -43.70 36.19 -34.87
CA PHE A 14 -42.62 35.37 -34.28
C PHE A 14 -41.20 35.97 -34.37
N PHE A 15 -40.96 37.05 -35.13
CA PHE A 15 -39.61 37.63 -35.27
C PHE A 15 -39.31 38.81 -34.33
N GLY A 16 -40.32 39.39 -33.66
CA GLY A 16 -40.11 40.50 -32.72
C GLY A 16 -39.64 40.10 -31.32
N GLY A 17 -39.91 38.87 -30.89
CA GLY A 17 -39.57 38.38 -29.54
C GLY A 17 -38.19 37.74 -29.42
N GLY A 18 -37.60 37.27 -30.52
CA GLY A 18 -36.28 36.61 -30.50
C GLY A 18 -35.11 37.58 -30.40
N ALA A 19 -35.18 38.75 -31.05
CA ALA A 19 -34.09 39.71 -31.09
C ALA A 19 -33.83 40.40 -29.74
N THR A 20 -34.87 40.63 -28.93
CA THR A 20 -34.74 41.26 -27.60
C THR A 20 -34.11 40.32 -26.57
N TRP A 21 -34.32 39.00 -26.68
CA TRP A 21 -33.67 38.00 -25.82
C TRP A 21 -32.19 37.80 -26.15
N PHE A 22 -31.83 37.76 -27.44
CA PHE A 22 -30.42 37.62 -27.86
C PHE A 22 -29.58 38.87 -27.60
N LEU A 23 -30.14 40.08 -27.79
CA LEU A 23 -29.44 41.32 -27.47
C LEU A 23 -29.35 41.56 -25.94
N GLY A 24 -30.38 41.22 -25.18
CA GLY A 24 -30.36 41.35 -23.71
C GLY A 24 -29.33 40.45 -23.03
N GLY A 25 -29.14 39.22 -23.51
CA GLY A 25 -28.11 38.30 -22.99
C GLY A 25 -26.68 38.76 -23.30
N TYR A 26 -26.43 39.16 -24.55
CA TYR A 26 -25.08 39.56 -24.99
C TYR A 26 -24.63 40.90 -24.38
N PHE A 27 -25.53 41.90 -24.30
CA PHE A 27 -25.21 43.18 -23.64
C PHE A 27 -25.17 43.06 -22.10
N GLY A 28 -25.97 42.16 -21.51
CA GLY A 28 -25.94 41.88 -20.07
C GLY A 28 -24.60 41.31 -19.62
N GLU A 29 -24.06 40.31 -20.33
CA GLU A 29 -22.75 39.74 -20.02
C GLU A 29 -21.59 40.73 -20.22
N VAL A 30 -21.64 41.56 -21.28
CA VAL A 30 -20.61 42.57 -21.56
C VAL A 30 -20.61 43.70 -20.52
N LEU A 31 -21.79 44.22 -20.13
CA LEU A 31 -21.91 45.27 -19.11
C LEU A 31 -21.52 44.79 -17.70
N ILE A 32 -21.83 43.52 -17.37
CA ILE A 32 -21.37 42.91 -16.11
C ILE A 32 -19.84 42.76 -16.11
N SER A 33 -19.23 42.41 -17.26
CA SER A 33 -17.77 42.26 -17.37
C SER A 33 -17.02 43.59 -17.24
N GLU A 34 -17.56 44.71 -17.74
CA GLU A 34 -16.96 46.03 -17.61
C GLU A 34 -17.10 46.60 -16.19
N GLN A 35 -18.26 46.42 -15.54
CA GLN A 35 -18.45 46.87 -14.15
C GLN A 35 -17.61 46.10 -13.11
N LEU A 36 -17.05 44.95 -13.48
CA LEU A 36 -16.17 44.16 -12.62
C LEU A 36 -14.69 44.62 -12.72
N LYS A 37 -14.27 45.30 -13.78
CA LYS A 37 -12.85 45.68 -14.00
C LYS A 37 -12.34 46.75 -13.03
N ASP A 38 -13.19 47.65 -12.55
CA ASP A 38 -12.81 48.76 -11.66
C ASP A 38 -13.05 48.47 -10.16
N ARG A 39 -13.48 47.24 -9.81
CA ARG A 39 -13.77 46.89 -8.41
C ARG A 39 -12.52 46.45 -7.67
N LYS A 40 -12.36 46.96 -6.45
CA LYS A 40 -11.33 46.48 -5.53
C LYS A 40 -11.62 45.02 -5.15
N PRO A 41 -10.62 44.12 -5.17
CA PRO A 41 -10.82 42.72 -4.83
C PRO A 41 -11.25 42.59 -3.36
N LEU A 42 -12.21 41.70 -3.08
CA LEU A 42 -12.72 41.49 -1.72
C LEU A 42 -11.76 40.64 -0.88
N ILE A 43 -10.95 39.83 -1.52
CA ILE A 43 -9.93 38.99 -0.88
C ILE A 43 -8.55 39.21 -1.49
N LYS A 44 -7.52 38.96 -0.69
CA LYS A 44 -6.14 38.82 -1.14
C LYS A 44 -5.61 37.46 -0.72
N ILE A 45 -5.21 36.65 -1.69
CA ILE A 45 -4.48 35.40 -1.45
C ILE A 45 -2.99 35.76 -1.36
N SER A 46 -2.24 35.14 -0.44
CA SER A 46 -0.83 35.47 -0.18
C SER A 46 0.04 35.45 -1.43
N GLU A 47 -0.30 34.58 -2.38
CA GLU A 47 0.34 34.44 -3.68
C GLU A 47 -0.77 34.34 -4.74
N GLN A 48 -0.63 34.95 -5.91
CA GLN A 48 -1.60 34.80 -7.02
C GLN A 48 -1.40 33.50 -7.79
N SER A 49 -0.21 32.94 -7.71
CA SER A 49 0.17 31.63 -8.25
C SER A 49 1.27 31.03 -7.39
N LEU A 50 1.25 29.72 -7.21
CA LEU A 50 2.31 28.97 -6.53
C LEU A 50 3.13 28.16 -7.53
N THR A 51 4.42 28.47 -7.63
CA THR A 51 5.35 27.63 -8.40
C THR A 51 6.14 26.78 -7.42
N LEU A 52 5.85 25.48 -7.40
CA LEU A 52 6.51 24.51 -6.52
C LEU A 52 7.92 24.13 -7.00
N GLY A 53 8.31 24.59 -8.20
CA GLY A 53 9.56 24.19 -8.85
C GLY A 53 9.50 22.72 -9.25
N LYS A 54 10.61 22.00 -9.03
CA LYS A 54 10.73 20.57 -9.38
C LYS A 54 10.22 19.68 -8.24
N VAL A 55 9.17 18.90 -8.48
CA VAL A 55 8.56 17.93 -7.54
C VAL A 55 8.52 16.54 -8.18
N TRP A 56 8.57 15.48 -7.39
CA TRP A 56 8.55 14.12 -7.93
C TRP A 56 7.12 13.61 -8.11
N GLU A 57 6.89 12.86 -9.18
CA GLU A 57 5.57 12.29 -9.50
C GLU A 57 5.00 11.37 -8.40
N GLN A 58 5.81 10.90 -7.44
CA GLN A 58 5.35 10.06 -6.31
C GLN A 58 5.45 10.75 -4.95
N GLN A 59 5.43 12.08 -4.93
CA GLN A 59 5.51 12.83 -3.69
C GLN A 59 4.12 13.25 -3.19
N ARG A 60 3.93 13.18 -1.88
CA ARG A 60 2.85 13.89 -1.19
C ARG A 60 3.44 15.01 -0.36
N PHE A 61 2.89 16.21 -0.47
CA PHE A 61 3.31 17.35 0.34
C PHE A 61 2.15 18.29 0.64
N GLU A 62 2.33 19.11 1.66
CA GLU A 62 1.32 20.02 2.16
C GLU A 62 1.81 21.46 2.03
N HIS A 63 0.93 22.34 1.58
CA HIS A 63 1.22 23.77 1.47
C HIS A 63 0.15 24.58 2.19
N LYS A 64 0.59 25.53 3.01
CA LYS A 64 -0.30 26.39 3.80
C LYS A 64 -0.57 27.69 3.06
N ILE A 65 -1.84 27.94 2.73
CA ILE A 65 -2.26 29.06 1.89
C ILE A 65 -3.01 30.06 2.77
N TRP A 66 -2.64 31.34 2.67
CA TRP A 66 -3.28 32.40 3.43
C TRP A 66 -4.24 33.21 2.56
N ILE A 67 -5.44 33.48 3.08
CA ILE A 67 -6.45 34.36 2.50
C ILE A 67 -6.73 35.49 3.49
N GLU A 68 -6.66 36.72 3.00
CA GLU A 68 -6.97 37.95 3.70
C GLU A 68 -8.30 38.51 3.19
N ASN A 69 -9.21 38.86 4.10
CA ASN A 69 -10.42 39.58 3.78
C ASN A 69 -10.14 41.09 3.79
N LEU A 70 -10.26 41.75 2.64
CA LEU A 70 -10.03 43.18 2.50
C LEU A 70 -11.28 44.02 2.77
N SER A 71 -12.45 43.38 2.84
CA SER A 71 -13.73 44.06 3.07
C SER A 71 -13.97 44.38 4.56
N ASP A 72 -14.97 45.23 4.80
CA ASP A 72 -15.46 45.58 6.14
C ASP A 72 -16.52 44.59 6.65
N GLN A 73 -16.87 43.57 5.86
CA GLN A 73 -17.87 42.56 6.19
C GLN A 73 -17.22 41.17 6.28
N GLY A 74 -17.84 40.25 7.01
CA GLY A 74 -17.37 38.87 7.06
C GLY A 74 -17.67 38.15 5.74
N LEU A 75 -16.73 37.34 5.26
CA LEU A 75 -16.86 36.62 4.00
C LEU A 75 -16.98 35.11 4.22
N ASN A 76 -17.93 34.48 3.53
CA ASN A 76 -18.03 33.03 3.40
C ASN A 76 -17.41 32.62 2.06
N VAL A 77 -16.29 31.89 2.12
CA VAL A 77 -15.52 31.47 0.95
C VAL A 77 -15.63 29.97 0.78
N SER A 78 -16.12 29.50 -0.37
CA SER A 78 -16.01 28.10 -0.80
C SER A 78 -14.70 27.86 -1.53
N LEU A 79 -14.10 26.71 -1.32
CA LEU A 79 -12.84 26.27 -1.91
C LEU A 79 -13.07 24.95 -2.67
N SER A 80 -12.55 24.86 -3.90
CA SER A 80 -12.57 23.62 -4.68
C SER A 80 -11.31 23.51 -5.55
N ALA A 81 -10.69 22.35 -5.60
CA ALA A 81 -9.60 22.06 -6.53
C ALA A 81 -10.14 21.41 -7.80
N ASP A 82 -9.50 21.68 -8.94
CA ASP A 82 -9.82 21.06 -10.23
C ASP A 82 -9.14 19.71 -10.46
N CYS A 83 -8.14 19.34 -9.64
CA CYS A 83 -7.44 18.07 -9.69
C CYS A 83 -7.80 17.18 -8.50
N ASN A 84 -8.06 15.89 -8.75
CA ASN A 84 -8.24 14.87 -7.72
C ASN A 84 -6.97 14.61 -6.89
N CYS A 85 -5.81 14.97 -7.43
CA CYS A 85 -4.52 14.95 -6.77
C CYS A 85 -4.36 16.07 -5.73
N THR A 86 -5.29 17.03 -5.64
CA THR A 86 -5.24 18.13 -4.68
C THR A 86 -6.40 18.02 -3.70
N LYS A 87 -6.10 17.79 -2.41
CA LYS A 87 -7.09 17.78 -1.33
C LYS A 87 -6.95 19.02 -0.47
N LEU A 88 -8.08 19.67 -0.18
CA LEU A 88 -8.11 20.85 0.69
C LEU A 88 -8.54 20.44 2.09
N SER A 89 -7.92 21.00 3.12
CA SER A 89 -8.27 20.73 4.52
C SER A 89 -9.70 21.15 4.88
N THR A 90 -10.30 22.05 4.10
CA THR A 90 -11.69 22.46 4.18
C THR A 90 -12.21 22.88 2.81
N SER A 91 -13.50 22.69 2.57
CA SER A 91 -14.20 23.19 1.38
C SER A 91 -14.87 24.55 1.61
N ARG A 92 -14.93 25.02 2.86
CA ARG A 92 -15.53 26.32 3.21
C ARG A 92 -14.76 26.98 4.35
N ILE A 93 -14.61 28.30 4.29
CA ILE A 93 -13.96 29.09 5.33
C ILE A 93 -14.68 30.42 5.52
N TYR A 94 -14.94 30.76 6.78
CA TYR A 94 -15.40 32.09 7.15
C TYR A 94 -14.19 32.96 7.52
N ILE A 95 -14.10 34.14 6.90
CA ILE A 95 -13.02 35.10 7.13
C ILE A 95 -13.63 36.39 7.69
N PRO A 96 -13.39 36.73 8.97
CA PRO A 96 -13.87 37.97 9.55
C PRO A 96 -13.37 39.21 8.78
N PRO A 97 -14.03 40.38 8.94
CA PRO A 97 -13.58 41.64 8.38
C PRO A 97 -12.11 41.91 8.71
N LYS A 98 -11.32 42.36 7.72
CA LYS A 98 -9.89 42.71 7.86
C LYS A 98 -9.00 41.62 8.47
N ALA A 99 -9.44 40.36 8.46
CA ALA A 99 -8.72 39.25 9.07
C ALA A 99 -8.04 38.36 8.03
N LYS A 100 -7.05 37.60 8.51
CA LYS A 100 -6.36 36.54 7.75
C LYS A 100 -6.74 35.17 8.27
N LYS A 101 -6.97 34.24 7.35
CA LYS A 101 -7.16 32.81 7.64
C LYS A 101 -6.31 31.98 6.70
N ASN A 102 -6.08 30.73 7.07
CA ASN A 102 -5.37 29.79 6.22
C ASN A 102 -6.14 28.48 6.06
N PHE A 103 -5.79 27.77 5.02
CA PHE A 103 -6.16 26.38 4.79
C PHE A 103 -4.93 25.63 4.27
N ILE A 104 -4.98 24.30 4.34
CA ILE A 104 -3.89 23.43 3.88
C ILE A 104 -4.33 22.77 2.58
N ALA A 105 -3.52 22.91 1.54
CA ALA A 105 -3.61 22.12 0.31
C ALA A 105 -2.64 20.94 0.40
N VAL A 106 -3.16 19.74 0.28
CA VAL A 106 -2.40 18.49 0.25
C VAL A 106 -2.34 18.04 -1.21
N PHE A 107 -1.15 18.07 -1.79
CA PHE A 107 -0.88 17.58 -3.13
C PHE A 107 -0.41 16.14 -3.02
N ASP A 108 -1.19 15.21 -3.54
CA ASP A 108 -0.95 13.77 -3.54
C ASP A 108 -0.70 13.30 -4.97
N LEU A 109 0.57 13.32 -5.38
CA LEU A 109 0.98 12.88 -6.71
C LEU A 109 1.12 11.33 -6.77
N ILE A 110 1.07 10.64 -5.62
CA ILE A 110 1.30 9.18 -5.48
C ILE A 110 0.25 8.35 -6.23
N ARG A 111 -0.96 8.89 -6.40
CA ARG A 111 -2.13 8.14 -6.88
C ARG A 111 -3.03 9.02 -7.72
N GLY A 112 -3.01 8.78 -9.03
CA GLY A 112 -4.18 9.02 -9.85
C GLY A 112 -3.82 9.57 -11.21
N ASP A 113 -3.94 8.72 -12.23
CA ASP A 113 -4.55 9.11 -13.49
C ASP A 113 -4.06 10.43 -14.12
N LEU A 114 -2.76 10.70 -14.09
CA LEU A 114 -2.15 11.70 -14.99
C LEU A 114 -2.44 11.35 -16.47
N SER A 115 -2.76 10.07 -16.75
CA SER A 115 -3.23 9.58 -18.04
C SER A 115 -4.69 9.93 -18.38
N ASN A 116 -5.56 10.23 -17.40
CA ASN A 116 -6.98 10.51 -17.62
C ASN A 116 -7.40 11.94 -17.28
N SER A 117 -6.58 12.71 -16.55
CA SER A 117 -6.82 14.15 -16.41
C SER A 117 -6.37 14.86 -17.68
N ALA A 118 -7.27 15.59 -18.35
CA ALA A 118 -6.96 16.52 -19.43
C ALA A 118 -6.04 17.71 -19.02
N GLN A 119 -5.26 17.55 -17.93
CA GLN A 119 -4.48 18.57 -17.22
C GLN A 119 -2.99 18.22 -17.14
N ALA A 120 -2.55 17.04 -17.62
CA ALA A 120 -1.14 16.81 -17.97
C ALA A 120 -0.88 17.49 -19.32
N THR A 121 -0.85 18.83 -19.33
CA THR A 121 -0.72 19.65 -20.55
C THR A 121 0.59 19.38 -21.29
N GLU A 122 1.63 18.89 -20.58
CA GLU A 122 2.88 18.36 -21.15
C GLU A 122 3.47 17.27 -20.23
N PRO A 123 4.15 16.22 -20.76
CA PRO A 123 4.91 15.27 -19.95
C PRO A 123 5.92 16.01 -19.06
N GLY A 124 5.93 15.70 -17.76
CA GLY A 124 6.86 16.35 -16.83
C GLY A 124 6.37 17.70 -16.27
N LYS A 125 5.09 18.05 -16.42
CA LYS A 125 4.48 19.23 -15.77
C LYS A 125 3.22 18.86 -14.99
N PHE A 126 3.00 19.57 -13.90
CA PHE A 126 1.83 19.51 -13.04
C PHE A 126 1.21 20.90 -12.95
N GLU A 127 -0.07 21.04 -13.31
CA GLU A 127 -0.86 22.25 -13.13
C GLU A 127 -2.20 21.89 -12.45
N THR A 128 -2.59 22.66 -11.44
CA THR A 128 -3.90 22.57 -10.80
C THR A 128 -4.37 23.97 -10.40
N THR A 129 -5.67 24.20 -10.43
CA THR A 129 -6.31 25.44 -10.00
C THR A 129 -7.17 25.18 -8.78
N ILE A 130 -6.93 25.96 -7.71
CA ILE A 130 -7.88 26.07 -6.59
C ILE A 130 -8.80 27.24 -6.89
N LYS A 131 -10.07 26.94 -7.10
CA LYS A 131 -11.14 27.94 -7.25
C LYS A 131 -11.61 28.36 -5.86
N THR A 132 -11.70 29.65 -5.66
CA THR A 132 -12.24 30.27 -4.46
C THR A 132 -13.48 31.08 -4.85
N THR A 133 -14.62 30.78 -4.22
CA THR A 133 -15.92 31.39 -4.53
C THR A 133 -16.42 32.13 -3.31
N ILE A 134 -16.62 33.43 -3.44
CA ILE A 134 -17.13 34.29 -2.37
C ILE A 134 -18.65 34.33 -2.46
N HIS A 135 -19.33 33.86 -1.41
CA HIS A 135 -20.79 33.95 -1.29
C HIS A 135 -21.15 35.28 -0.64
N SER A 136 -21.13 36.34 -1.46
CA SER A 136 -21.64 37.66 -1.10
C SER A 136 -22.73 38.08 -2.10
N PRO A 137 -23.43 39.22 -1.90
CA PRO A 137 -24.32 39.78 -2.92
C PRO A 137 -23.64 39.96 -4.30
N TYR A 138 -22.31 40.02 -4.29
CA TYR A 138 -21.45 40.02 -5.46
C TYR A 138 -20.72 38.68 -5.51
N PHE A 139 -21.07 37.87 -6.50
CA PHE A 139 -20.42 36.60 -6.74
C PHE A 139 -19.05 36.86 -7.36
N GLU A 140 -17.97 36.54 -6.63
CA GLU A 140 -16.60 36.70 -7.11
C GLU A 140 -15.91 35.32 -7.10
N ILE A 141 -15.29 34.97 -8.23
CA ILE A 141 -14.46 33.78 -8.38
C ILE A 141 -13.02 34.22 -8.53
N ASN A 142 -12.15 33.74 -7.64
CA ASN A 142 -10.71 33.84 -7.78
C ASN A 142 -10.12 32.46 -8.06
N ASN A 143 -9.35 32.35 -9.15
CA ASN A 143 -8.68 31.13 -9.57
C ASN A 143 -7.21 31.23 -9.17
N TRP A 144 -6.78 30.33 -8.29
CA TRP A 144 -5.40 30.27 -7.83
C TRP A 144 -4.67 29.12 -8.52
N LYS A 145 -3.69 29.44 -9.35
CA LYS A 145 -2.94 28.44 -10.13
C LYS A 145 -1.72 27.92 -9.39
N ILE A 146 -1.52 26.61 -9.42
CA ILE A 146 -0.35 25.94 -8.87
C ILE A 146 0.33 25.18 -10.00
N ASN A 147 1.63 25.42 -10.18
CA ASN A 147 2.44 24.81 -11.22
C ASN A 147 3.67 24.13 -10.62
N ALA A 148 4.07 22.99 -11.18
CA ALA A 148 5.32 22.32 -10.85
C ALA A 148 5.90 21.59 -12.07
N ASP A 149 7.22 21.46 -12.12
CA ASP A 149 7.91 20.54 -13.01
C ASP A 149 7.96 19.17 -12.33
N LEU A 150 7.34 18.16 -12.96
CA LEU A 150 7.39 16.78 -12.50
C LEU A 150 8.72 16.15 -12.91
N LEU A 151 9.50 15.73 -11.92
CA LEU A 151 10.64 14.87 -12.14
C LEU A 151 10.13 13.45 -12.43
N PRO A 152 10.66 12.80 -13.48
CA PRO A 152 10.18 11.51 -13.94
C PRO A 152 10.30 10.46 -12.83
N PRO A 153 9.45 9.43 -12.84
CA PRO A 153 9.51 8.39 -11.84
C PRO A 153 10.83 7.63 -11.97
N ILE A 154 11.33 7.13 -10.85
CA ILE A 154 12.31 6.06 -10.91
C ILE A 154 11.61 4.84 -11.52
N PHE A 155 12.17 4.35 -12.63
CA PHE A 155 11.64 3.19 -13.29
C PHE A 155 12.12 1.95 -12.54
N MET A 156 11.17 1.10 -12.14
CA MET A 156 11.45 -0.25 -11.68
C MET A 156 10.68 -1.18 -12.60
N ASN A 157 11.35 -2.20 -13.11
CA ASN A 157 10.78 -3.15 -14.06
C ASN A 157 9.67 -4.03 -13.45
N SER A 158 9.31 -3.84 -12.18
CA SER A 158 8.30 -4.64 -11.49
C SER A 158 7.45 -3.78 -10.54
N ARG A 159 6.14 -4.04 -10.52
CA ARG A 159 5.17 -3.44 -9.58
C ARG A 159 5.06 -4.23 -8.28
N SER A 160 5.37 -5.51 -8.33
CA SER A 160 5.45 -6.41 -7.19
C SER A 160 6.47 -7.49 -7.48
N LEU A 161 7.15 -7.98 -6.45
CA LEU A 161 8.10 -9.06 -6.59
C LEU A 161 7.61 -10.30 -5.89
N VAL A 162 7.85 -11.46 -6.50
CA VAL A 162 7.64 -12.76 -5.87
C VAL A 162 9.00 -13.44 -5.82
N ILE A 163 9.49 -13.66 -4.60
CA ILE A 163 10.71 -14.39 -4.32
C ILE A 163 10.29 -15.78 -3.89
N ASP A 164 10.52 -16.77 -4.74
CA ASP A 164 10.29 -18.17 -4.39
C ASP A 164 11.60 -18.79 -3.91
N THR A 165 11.61 -19.30 -2.68
CA THR A 165 12.80 -19.97 -2.12
C THR A 165 12.80 -21.48 -2.39
N SER A 166 11.80 -22.02 -3.10
CA SER A 166 11.76 -23.43 -3.52
C SER A 166 12.98 -23.80 -4.38
N ASP A 167 13.37 -22.87 -5.26
CA ASP A 167 14.57 -22.96 -6.07
C ASP A 167 15.78 -22.46 -5.26
N THR A 168 16.45 -23.39 -4.56
CA THR A 168 17.65 -23.12 -3.75
C THR A 168 18.79 -22.41 -4.50
N THR A 169 18.71 -22.33 -5.84
CA THR A 169 19.67 -21.59 -6.67
C THR A 169 19.45 -20.07 -6.65
N LYS A 170 18.21 -19.59 -6.42
CA LYS A 170 17.89 -18.15 -6.36
C LYS A 170 17.96 -17.63 -4.93
N LYS A 171 19.18 -17.40 -4.46
CA LYS A 171 19.43 -16.77 -3.14
C LYS A 171 19.25 -15.25 -3.14
N GLU A 172 19.15 -14.64 -4.32
CA GLU A 172 19.10 -13.20 -4.51
C GLU A 172 18.15 -12.86 -5.67
N VAL A 173 17.34 -11.81 -5.49
CA VAL A 173 16.53 -11.23 -6.56
C VAL A 173 17.05 -9.83 -6.82
N GLU A 174 17.47 -9.58 -8.06
CA GLU A 174 17.99 -8.30 -8.49
C GLU A 174 16.92 -7.49 -9.22
N ILE A 175 16.75 -6.25 -8.80
CA ILE A 175 15.82 -5.29 -9.38
C ILE A 175 16.66 -4.16 -9.93
N ARG A 176 16.52 -3.90 -11.22
CA ARG A 176 17.12 -2.71 -11.82
C ARG A 176 16.24 -1.51 -11.57
N VAL A 177 16.89 -0.46 -11.15
CA VAL A 177 16.32 0.82 -10.79
C VAL A 177 17.01 1.89 -11.64
N PRO A 178 16.59 2.01 -12.92
CA PRO A 178 16.99 3.13 -13.76
C PRO A 178 16.52 4.45 -13.19
N VAL A 179 17.44 5.39 -13.20
CA VAL A 179 17.35 6.73 -12.67
C VAL A 179 17.69 7.66 -13.81
N THR A 180 16.66 8.05 -14.55
CA THR A 180 16.80 9.03 -15.63
C THR A 180 16.47 10.39 -15.05
N THR A 181 17.48 11.23 -14.83
CA THR A 181 17.28 12.60 -14.38
C THR A 181 18.04 13.59 -15.24
N LEU A 182 17.43 14.76 -15.47
CA LEU A 182 18.13 15.91 -16.06
C LEU A 182 19.07 16.62 -15.05
N ASN A 183 18.96 16.27 -13.75
CA ASN A 183 19.84 16.81 -12.70
C ASN A 183 20.61 15.64 -12.08
N GLU A 184 21.88 15.87 -11.74
CA GLU A 184 22.71 14.86 -11.06
C GLU A 184 22.09 14.41 -9.73
N ILE A 185 22.26 13.13 -9.42
CA ILE A 185 21.86 12.54 -8.15
C ILE A 185 23.13 12.24 -7.35
N GLU A 186 23.13 12.65 -6.09
CA GLU A 186 24.26 12.43 -5.19
C GLU A 186 24.27 10.99 -4.68
N SER A 187 23.10 10.46 -4.29
CA SER A 187 22.99 9.11 -3.75
C SER A 187 21.56 8.57 -3.71
N ILE A 188 21.47 7.24 -3.57
CA ILE A 188 20.22 6.50 -3.36
C ILE A 188 20.30 5.79 -2.01
N LYS A 189 19.17 5.76 -1.31
CA LYS A 189 19.00 5.01 -0.06
C LYS A 189 17.81 4.07 -0.20
N ILE A 190 17.93 2.89 0.39
CA ILE A 190 16.82 1.95 0.51
C ILE A 190 16.48 1.77 1.98
N GLU A 191 15.19 1.66 2.27
CA GLU A 191 14.71 1.20 3.56
C GLU A 191 13.78 0.01 3.33
N ASN A 192 14.02 -1.10 4.03
CA ASN A 192 13.07 -2.21 4.07
C ASN A 192 12.24 -2.13 5.35
N THR A 193 10.93 -2.16 5.20
CA THR A 193 10.00 -2.19 6.34
C THR A 193 10.07 -3.50 7.13
N GLN A 194 10.55 -4.60 6.53
CA GLN A 194 10.62 -5.93 7.16
C GLN A 194 11.97 -6.63 6.90
N GLU A 195 13.00 -6.16 7.60
CA GLU A 195 14.38 -6.69 7.49
C GLU A 195 14.53 -8.14 7.97
N ASP A 196 13.67 -8.57 8.90
CA ASP A 196 13.59 -9.94 9.40
C ASP A 196 13.14 -10.93 8.31
N ILE A 197 12.34 -10.46 7.34
CA ILE A 197 11.86 -11.24 6.21
C ILE A 197 12.90 -11.26 5.07
N CYS A 198 13.48 -10.10 4.76
CA CYS A 198 14.37 -9.95 3.62
C CYS A 198 15.33 -8.80 3.88
N THR A 199 16.61 -8.94 3.54
CA THR A 199 17.51 -7.79 3.52
C THR A 199 17.57 -7.20 2.12
N ALA A 200 17.57 -5.87 2.05
CA ALA A 200 17.66 -5.12 0.79
C ALA A 200 18.91 -4.25 0.82
N PHE A 201 19.68 -4.24 -0.26
CA PHE A 201 20.88 -3.41 -0.37
C PHE A 201 21.14 -2.98 -1.81
N ILE A 202 21.88 -1.89 -1.97
CA ILE A 202 22.25 -1.34 -3.28
C ILE A 202 23.61 -1.91 -3.67
N LYS A 203 23.71 -2.49 -4.86
CA LYS A 203 24.99 -2.70 -5.55
C LYS A 203 25.12 -1.58 -6.60
N ASN A 204 26.16 -0.73 -6.47
CA ASN A 204 26.45 0.29 -7.48
C ASN A 204 26.98 -0.39 -8.76
N TYR A 205 26.47 0.03 -9.91
CA TYR A 205 26.99 -0.41 -11.21
C TYR A 205 27.98 0.63 -11.75
N THR A 206 29.22 0.22 -11.99
CA THR A 206 30.35 1.09 -12.34
C THR A 206 30.47 1.41 -13.83
N ARG A 207 29.37 1.52 -14.58
CA ARG A 207 29.47 1.78 -16.04
C ARG A 207 28.50 2.80 -16.63
N HIS A 208 27.37 3.09 -15.98
CA HIS A 208 26.45 4.13 -16.39
C HIS A 208 25.88 4.78 -15.12
N ASP A 209 26.08 6.09 -14.97
CA ASP A 209 25.75 6.88 -13.76
C ASP A 209 24.25 6.95 -13.44
N SER A 210 23.41 6.26 -14.21
CA SER A 210 21.96 6.30 -14.13
C SER A 210 21.30 4.99 -13.72
N ASP A 211 22.01 3.87 -13.54
CA ASP A 211 21.38 2.57 -13.27
C ASP A 211 21.87 1.94 -11.95
N TYR A 212 20.93 1.72 -11.02
CA TYR A 212 21.22 1.07 -9.74
C TYR A 212 20.61 -0.33 -9.68
N ILE A 213 21.29 -1.26 -9.02
CA ILE A 213 20.75 -2.60 -8.75
C ILE A 213 20.43 -2.71 -7.28
N ILE A 214 19.15 -2.95 -7.00
CA ILE A 214 18.68 -3.34 -5.68
C ILE A 214 18.71 -4.85 -5.61
N THR A 215 19.48 -5.40 -4.68
CA THR A 215 19.47 -6.83 -4.40
C THR A 215 18.61 -7.09 -3.17
N LEU A 216 17.66 -8.01 -3.32
CA LEU A 216 16.86 -8.57 -2.24
C LEU A 216 17.34 -9.96 -1.89
N LYS A 217 17.62 -10.17 -0.61
CA LYS A 217 18.07 -11.44 -0.06
C LYS A 217 17.07 -11.93 0.99
N PRO A 218 16.25 -12.95 0.69
CA PRO A 218 15.29 -13.47 1.66
C PRO A 218 16.02 -14.08 2.87
N ASN A 219 15.44 -13.92 4.05
CA ASN A 219 15.95 -14.57 5.23
C ASN A 219 15.58 -16.07 5.19
N LEU A 220 16.59 -16.90 4.92
CA LEU A 220 16.39 -18.35 4.83
C LEU A 220 16.08 -19.01 6.20
N THR A 221 16.09 -18.26 7.31
CA THR A 221 15.68 -18.73 8.64
C THR A 221 14.19 -18.58 8.93
N LEU A 222 13.43 -17.99 8.02
CA LEU A 222 11.98 -17.95 8.12
C LEU A 222 11.39 -19.36 8.12
N LEU A 223 10.23 -19.50 8.76
CA LEU A 223 9.43 -20.71 8.67
C LEU A 223 8.82 -20.84 7.28
N ALA A 224 8.33 -22.03 6.95
CA ALA A 224 7.57 -22.20 5.72
C ALA A 224 6.30 -21.34 5.76
N GLY A 225 6.02 -20.63 4.66
CA GLY A 225 4.88 -19.73 4.55
C GLY A 225 5.07 -18.60 3.55
N LEU A 226 4.01 -17.82 3.38
CA LEU A 226 4.00 -16.63 2.52
C LEU A 226 4.17 -15.37 3.35
N TYR A 227 5.28 -14.69 3.14
CA TYR A 227 5.63 -13.43 3.79
C TYR A 227 5.46 -12.27 2.84
N LYS A 228 5.19 -11.07 3.38
CA LYS A 228 5.02 -9.85 2.60
C LYS A 228 5.81 -8.72 3.25
N GLY A 229 6.42 -7.89 2.42
CA GLY A 229 7.11 -6.69 2.88
C GLY A 229 7.08 -5.58 1.84
N MET A 230 7.66 -4.45 2.20
CA MET A 230 7.75 -3.28 1.34
C MET A 230 9.13 -2.64 1.43
N ILE A 231 9.66 -2.31 0.26
CA ILE A 231 10.92 -1.59 0.09
C ILE A 231 10.59 -0.16 -0.33
N ASN A 232 11.19 0.80 0.36
CA ASN A 232 11.12 2.21 0.05
C ASN A 232 12.47 2.65 -0.53
N VAL A 233 12.44 3.27 -1.70
CA VAL A 233 13.62 3.79 -2.38
C VAL A 233 13.57 5.30 -2.31
N TYR A 234 14.63 5.87 -1.76
CA TYR A 234 14.82 7.31 -1.57
C TYR A 234 15.96 7.80 -2.44
N VAL A 235 15.81 9.00 -2.97
CA VAL A 235 16.85 9.65 -3.76
C VAL A 235 17.26 10.95 -3.11
N LYS A 236 18.57 11.22 -3.14
CA LYS A 236 19.17 12.48 -2.73
C LYS A 236 19.77 13.19 -3.95
N PRO A 237 19.10 14.22 -4.50
CA PRO A 237 19.70 15.12 -5.46
C PRO A 237 20.79 15.95 -4.81
N VAL A 238 21.69 16.49 -5.63
CA VAL A 238 22.70 17.47 -5.19
C VAL A 238 22.01 18.60 -4.40
N ASP A 239 22.54 18.88 -3.20
CA ASP A 239 22.09 19.92 -2.27
C ASP A 239 20.64 19.79 -1.73
N ARG A 240 20.05 18.60 -1.77
CA ARG A 240 18.69 18.36 -1.25
C ARG A 240 18.65 17.22 -0.24
N LYS A 241 17.56 17.19 0.54
CA LYS A 241 17.28 16.07 1.45
C LYS A 241 16.80 14.85 0.65
N TYR A 242 16.96 13.67 1.24
CA TYR A 242 16.32 12.46 0.75
C TYR A 242 14.79 12.65 0.70
N PHE A 243 14.17 12.22 -0.38
CA PHE A 243 12.72 12.04 -0.47
C PHE A 243 12.41 10.65 -0.99
N LEU A 244 11.22 10.16 -0.62
CA LEU A 244 10.73 8.88 -1.09
C LEU A 244 10.43 8.99 -2.59
N ALA A 245 11.13 8.20 -3.39
CA ALA A 245 10.95 8.19 -4.83
C ALA A 245 10.02 7.06 -5.29
N ARG A 246 10.06 5.89 -4.61
CA ARG A 246 9.17 4.76 -4.92
C ARG A 246 9.05 3.76 -3.78
N SER A 247 7.89 3.14 -3.67
CA SER A 247 7.65 1.98 -2.80
C SER A 247 7.33 0.73 -3.62
N LEU A 248 7.89 -0.42 -3.24
CA LEU A 248 7.71 -1.69 -3.91
C LEU A 248 7.33 -2.77 -2.91
N THR A 249 6.19 -3.43 -3.14
CA THR A 249 5.80 -4.59 -2.35
C THR A 249 6.48 -5.85 -2.87
N TYR A 250 6.97 -6.69 -1.98
CA TYR A 250 7.49 -8.01 -2.31
C TYR A 250 6.80 -9.09 -1.49
N LYS A 251 6.73 -10.30 -2.05
CA LYS A 251 6.27 -11.51 -1.39
C LYS A 251 7.42 -12.51 -1.38
N VAL A 252 7.66 -13.14 -0.23
CA VAL A 252 8.61 -14.25 -0.12
C VAL A 252 7.81 -15.51 0.17
N ASN A 253 7.83 -16.46 -0.76
CA ASN A 253 7.29 -17.79 -0.54
C ASN A 253 8.42 -18.67 -0.01
N VAL A 254 8.36 -18.99 1.27
CA VAL A 254 9.33 -19.87 1.92
C VAL A 254 8.76 -21.27 1.90
N GLU A 255 9.34 -22.15 1.08
CA GLU A 255 9.00 -23.56 1.13
C GLU A 255 9.71 -24.28 2.27
N SER A 256 9.02 -25.24 2.88
CA SER A 256 9.68 -26.18 3.79
C SER A 256 10.62 -27.08 2.99
N ASP A 257 11.91 -27.07 3.35
CA ASP A 257 12.88 -28.10 2.93
C ASP A 257 12.56 -29.47 3.54
N TRP A 258 11.54 -29.56 4.38
CA TRP A 258 11.18 -30.77 5.10
C TRP A 258 9.88 -31.35 4.56
N LEU A 259 9.94 -32.62 4.18
CA LEU A 259 8.77 -33.46 3.98
C LEU A 259 8.46 -34.15 5.31
N VAL A 260 7.28 -33.88 5.86
CA VAL A 260 6.80 -34.48 7.10
C VAL A 260 5.62 -35.38 6.79
N THR A 261 5.61 -36.61 7.30
CA THR A 261 4.53 -37.57 7.09
C THR A 261 4.14 -38.25 8.40
N PRO A 262 2.87 -38.16 8.84
CA PRO A 262 1.81 -37.37 8.20
C PRO A 262 2.08 -35.86 8.33
N ASP A 263 1.46 -35.04 7.48
CA ASP A 263 1.54 -33.57 7.50
C ASP A 263 0.63 -32.92 8.57
N SER A 264 -0.26 -33.73 9.14
CA SER A 264 -1.09 -33.44 10.30
C SER A 264 -1.37 -34.73 11.06
N ILE A 265 -1.45 -34.65 12.39
CA ILE A 265 -1.79 -35.82 13.21
C ILE A 265 -3.24 -35.73 13.61
N LEU A 266 -4.04 -36.63 13.06
CA LEU A 266 -5.44 -36.82 13.41
C LEU A 266 -5.54 -38.11 14.23
N LEU A 267 -5.90 -37.99 15.50
CA LEU A 267 -6.22 -39.15 16.32
C LEU A 267 -7.74 -39.27 16.41
N SER A 268 -8.23 -40.51 16.32
CA SER A 268 -9.61 -40.85 16.64
C SER A 268 -9.90 -40.59 18.13
N ASN A 269 -11.15 -40.80 18.53
CA ASN A 269 -11.56 -40.68 19.93
C ASN A 269 -10.62 -41.47 20.85
N LEU A 270 -10.04 -40.76 21.82
CA LEU A 270 -9.22 -41.34 22.88
C LEU A 270 -10.04 -41.44 24.16
N SER A 271 -9.83 -42.50 24.92
CA SER A 271 -10.30 -42.62 26.30
C SER A 271 -9.37 -41.82 27.21
N ILE A 272 -9.84 -41.45 28.40
CA ILE A 272 -8.95 -40.87 29.42
C ILE A 272 -7.91 -41.94 29.80
N ASP A 273 -6.65 -41.53 29.97
CA ASP A 273 -5.48 -42.39 30.21
C ASP A 273 -5.05 -43.31 29.05
N ASP A 274 -5.68 -43.21 27.87
CA ASP A 274 -5.20 -43.92 26.68
C ASP A 274 -3.83 -43.40 26.26
N LYS A 275 -2.95 -44.34 25.92
CA LYS A 275 -1.65 -44.07 25.30
C LYS A 275 -1.73 -44.39 23.81
N ARG A 276 -1.42 -43.40 22.97
CA ARG A 276 -1.24 -43.63 21.52
C ARG A 276 0.17 -43.30 21.10
N LYS A 277 0.84 -44.29 20.52
CA LYS A 277 2.11 -44.12 19.83
C LYS A 277 1.86 -43.49 18.47
N ILE A 278 2.50 -42.34 18.24
CA ILE A 278 2.44 -41.61 16.98
C ILE A 278 3.80 -41.72 16.29
N VAL A 279 3.77 -41.98 14.99
CA VAL A 279 4.97 -42.07 14.15
C VAL A 279 4.98 -40.88 13.19
N VAL A 280 6.01 -40.04 13.27
CA VAL A 280 6.22 -38.93 12.33
C VAL A 280 7.54 -39.14 11.61
N LYS A 281 7.49 -39.20 10.29
CA LYS A 281 8.66 -39.29 9.42
C LYS A 281 9.03 -37.90 8.95
N ILE A 282 10.29 -37.50 9.13
CA ILE A 282 10.83 -36.22 8.66
C ILE A 282 11.95 -36.52 7.67
N LYS A 283 11.89 -35.92 6.49
CA LYS A 283 12.90 -36.06 5.44
C LYS A 283 13.30 -34.69 4.90
N SER A 284 14.60 -34.42 4.76
CA SER A 284 15.07 -33.25 4.02
C SER A 284 14.91 -33.48 2.51
N LYS A 285 14.26 -32.56 1.81
CA LYS A 285 14.14 -32.52 0.35
C LYS A 285 15.49 -32.24 -0.29
N SER A 286 16.26 -31.31 0.26
CA SER A 286 17.63 -30.99 -0.17
C SER A 286 18.67 -32.07 0.18
N LYS A 287 18.25 -33.15 0.86
CA LYS A 287 19.13 -34.20 1.42
C LYS A 287 20.15 -33.66 2.43
N SER A 288 19.88 -32.50 3.02
CA SER A 288 20.72 -31.91 4.06
C SER A 288 20.66 -32.77 5.33
N PRO A 289 21.81 -33.17 5.91
CA PRO A 289 21.83 -33.86 7.18
C PRO A 289 21.29 -32.99 8.31
N PHE A 290 20.54 -33.61 9.22
CA PHE A 290 20.02 -32.94 10.41
C PHE A 290 19.95 -33.89 11.58
N LYS A 291 19.84 -33.35 12.79
CA LYS A 291 19.57 -34.10 14.01
C LYS A 291 18.37 -33.49 14.71
N ILE A 292 17.46 -34.33 15.19
CA ILE A 292 16.38 -33.85 16.04
C ILE A 292 16.91 -33.62 17.44
N MET A 293 16.76 -32.40 17.95
CA MET A 293 17.27 -32.00 19.26
C MET A 293 16.24 -32.21 20.36
N LYS A 294 15.00 -31.78 20.10
CA LYS A 294 13.88 -31.90 21.03
C LYS A 294 12.55 -31.73 20.29
N CYS A 295 11.48 -32.18 20.92
CA CYS A 295 10.11 -31.88 20.53
C CYS A 295 9.42 -31.16 21.69
N ALA A 296 8.68 -30.09 21.40
CA ALA A 296 7.90 -29.37 22.39
C ALA A 296 6.51 -29.08 21.84
N LEU A 297 5.54 -28.92 22.72
CA LEU A 297 4.17 -28.66 22.30
C LEU A 297 3.77 -27.26 22.75
N LYS A 298 3.43 -26.41 21.79
CA LYS A 298 2.96 -25.07 22.10
C LYS A 298 1.47 -25.15 22.43
N LYS A 299 1.15 -25.01 23.72
CA LYS A 299 -0.23 -25.02 24.23
C LYS A 299 -0.97 -23.82 23.63
N HIS A 300 -1.91 -24.08 22.72
CA HIS A 300 -2.84 -23.05 22.27
C HIS A 300 -4.16 -23.08 23.04
N PHE A 301 -4.50 -24.17 23.74
CA PHE A 301 -5.71 -24.28 24.55
C PHE A 301 -5.50 -25.23 25.74
N GLY A 302 -5.73 -24.73 26.96
CA GLY A 302 -5.92 -25.56 28.17
C GLY A 302 -4.69 -26.26 28.76
N LYS A 303 -4.75 -26.60 30.06
CA LYS A 303 -3.63 -27.17 30.84
C LYS A 303 -3.56 -28.72 30.84
N ASN A 304 -4.36 -29.43 30.05
CA ASN A 304 -4.81 -30.78 30.44
C ASN A 304 -4.42 -31.93 29.49
N TYR A 305 -3.23 -31.88 28.88
CA TYR A 305 -2.65 -33.03 28.17
C TYR A 305 -1.12 -32.96 28.24
N ASN A 306 -0.48 -34.13 28.36
CA ASN A 306 0.98 -34.28 28.36
C ASN A 306 1.39 -35.12 27.14
N ILE A 307 2.51 -34.77 26.50
CA ILE A 307 3.13 -35.63 25.50
C ILE A 307 4.53 -35.95 26.00
N GLU A 308 4.84 -37.24 26.05
CA GLU A 308 6.19 -37.70 26.33
C GLU A 308 6.82 -38.17 25.02
N LEU A 309 7.97 -37.59 24.69
CA LEU A 309 8.81 -38.08 23.61
C LEU A 309 9.44 -39.39 24.09
N GLU A 310 9.07 -40.50 23.47
CA GLU A 310 9.61 -41.81 23.87
C GLU A 310 11.00 -41.99 23.29
N HIS A 311 11.12 -41.80 21.97
CA HIS A 311 12.35 -42.11 21.25
C HIS A 311 12.40 -41.41 19.90
N VAL A 312 13.62 -41.13 19.45
CA VAL A 312 13.91 -40.66 18.10
C VAL A 312 14.80 -41.69 17.45
N GLU A 313 14.30 -42.36 16.41
CA GLU A 313 15.14 -43.21 15.56
C GLU A 313 15.71 -42.34 14.45
N GLN A 314 17.03 -42.22 14.44
CA GLN A 314 17.75 -41.66 13.33
C GLN A 314 18.53 -42.78 12.66
N ASP A 315 18.23 -43.02 11.40
CA ASP A 315 18.94 -44.02 10.61
C ASP A 315 20.30 -43.44 10.20
N ASP A 316 21.38 -43.98 10.77
CA ASP A 316 22.75 -43.55 10.47
C ASP A 316 23.10 -43.75 8.98
N SER A 317 22.42 -44.66 8.28
CA SER A 317 22.58 -44.85 6.83
C SER A 317 21.84 -43.79 6.00
N SER A 318 20.92 -43.04 6.61
CA SER A 318 20.11 -41.99 5.98
C SER A 318 20.08 -40.72 6.84
N PRO A 319 21.18 -39.94 6.93
CA PRO A 319 21.30 -38.80 7.87
C PRO A 319 20.38 -37.61 7.54
N HIS A 320 19.64 -37.70 6.45
CA HIS A 320 18.63 -36.74 5.97
C HIS A 320 17.20 -37.24 6.18
N PHE A 321 17.02 -38.28 7.00
CA PHE A 321 15.76 -38.90 7.36
C PHE A 321 15.75 -39.22 8.86
N SER A 322 14.61 -39.03 9.53
CA SER A 322 14.43 -39.42 10.92
C SER A 322 12.99 -39.82 11.17
N VAL A 323 12.80 -40.76 12.10
CA VAL A 323 11.49 -41.22 12.57
C VAL A 323 11.33 -40.84 14.03
N LEU A 324 10.28 -40.09 14.31
CA LEU A 324 9.88 -39.66 15.64
C LEU A 324 8.80 -40.58 16.19
N TYR A 325 9.02 -41.05 17.41
CA TYR A 325 8.02 -41.77 18.19
C TYR A 325 7.71 -40.99 19.47
N PHE A 326 6.44 -40.67 19.67
CA PHE A 326 5.99 -40.07 20.90
C PHE A 326 4.63 -40.63 21.31
N THR A 327 4.39 -40.54 22.61
CA THR A 327 3.14 -40.99 23.22
C THR A 327 2.37 -39.80 23.74
N LEU A 328 1.12 -39.72 23.31
CA LEU A 328 0.18 -38.70 23.74
C LEU A 328 -0.63 -39.21 24.92
N TYR A 329 -0.73 -38.38 25.97
CA TYR A 329 -1.49 -38.64 27.19
C TYR A 329 -2.63 -37.63 27.33
N ALA A 330 -3.83 -38.16 27.26
CA ALA A 330 -5.11 -37.49 27.36
C ALA A 330 -5.57 -37.39 28.82
N GLN A 331 -5.62 -36.20 29.43
CA GLN A 331 -6.04 -36.03 30.83
C GLN A 331 -7.41 -35.33 31.00
N SER A 332 -8.09 -34.92 29.92
CA SER A 332 -9.42 -34.31 30.02
C SER A 332 -10.26 -34.51 28.77
N ALA A 333 -11.56 -34.76 28.95
CA ALA A 333 -12.50 -34.84 27.85
C ALA A 333 -12.57 -33.53 27.04
N GLY A 334 -12.87 -33.64 25.75
CA GLY A 334 -13.03 -32.50 24.84
C GLY A 334 -12.29 -32.63 23.52
N VAL A 335 -12.43 -31.62 22.66
CA VAL A 335 -11.67 -31.51 21.41
C VAL A 335 -10.41 -30.71 21.69
N HIS A 336 -9.27 -31.28 21.33
CA HIS A 336 -7.95 -30.70 21.54
C HIS A 336 -7.27 -30.49 20.20
N SER A 337 -6.65 -29.32 20.04
CA SER A 337 -5.86 -28.97 18.86
C SER A 337 -4.61 -28.22 19.28
N GLY A 338 -3.50 -28.46 18.61
CA GLY A 338 -2.25 -27.77 18.91
C GLY A 338 -1.20 -27.91 17.83
N ILE A 339 0.01 -27.47 18.17
CA ILE A 339 1.18 -27.54 17.29
C ILE A 339 2.30 -28.26 18.03
N LEU A 340 2.76 -29.35 17.44
CA LEU A 340 4.01 -30.01 17.82
C LEU A 340 5.16 -29.26 17.13
N GLU A 341 6.04 -28.66 17.93
CA GLU A 341 7.27 -28.02 17.48
C GLU A 341 8.43 -29.03 17.56
N VAL A 342 8.99 -29.42 16.41
CA VAL A 342 10.16 -30.30 16.33
C VAL A 342 11.39 -29.45 16.05
N TYR A 343 12.34 -29.42 16.97
CA TYR A 343 13.58 -28.64 16.87
C TYR A 343 14.67 -29.48 16.22
N LEU A 344 15.22 -28.98 15.12
CA LEU A 344 16.25 -29.62 14.30
C LEU A 344 17.55 -28.83 14.41
N LYS A 345 18.68 -29.53 14.51
CA LYS A 345 20.02 -28.96 14.34
C LYS A 345 20.62 -29.47 13.05
N LEU A 346 20.97 -28.54 12.16
CA LEU A 346 21.59 -28.86 10.88
C LEU A 346 23.09 -29.15 11.06
N SER A 347 23.70 -29.80 10.07
CA SER A 347 25.15 -30.06 10.05
C SER A 347 26.01 -28.80 10.17
N ASN A 348 25.51 -27.66 9.68
CA ASN A 348 26.17 -26.34 9.80
C ASN A 348 25.96 -25.67 11.17
N GLY A 349 25.38 -26.37 12.14
CA GLY A 349 25.13 -25.88 13.50
C GLY A 349 23.88 -25.00 13.64
N LYS A 350 23.22 -24.58 12.54
CA LYS A 350 22.00 -23.77 12.61
C LYS A 350 20.85 -24.60 13.17
N GLU A 351 20.03 -23.95 13.98
CA GLU A 351 18.79 -24.53 14.49
C GLU A 351 17.59 -24.12 13.62
N ARG A 352 16.68 -25.06 13.45
CA ARG A 352 15.40 -24.92 12.75
C ARG A 352 14.32 -25.54 13.61
N PHE A 353 13.08 -25.18 13.37
CA PHE A 353 11.97 -25.89 13.97
C PHE A 353 10.85 -26.10 12.96
N LEU A 354 10.19 -27.25 13.06
CA LEU A 354 9.03 -27.63 12.28
C LEU A 354 7.79 -27.51 13.14
N LYS A 355 6.69 -27.10 12.52
CA LYS A 355 5.38 -27.05 13.17
C LYS A 355 4.49 -28.10 12.53
N LEU A 356 4.09 -29.08 13.33
CA LEU A 356 3.18 -30.12 12.91
C LEU A 356 1.84 -29.94 13.63
N PRO A 357 0.76 -29.54 12.92
CA PRO A 357 -0.56 -29.45 13.50
C PRO A 357 -1.04 -30.83 13.96
N PHE A 358 -1.74 -30.88 15.08
CA PHE A 358 -2.44 -32.08 15.51
C PHE A 358 -3.82 -31.74 16.08
N SER A 359 -4.75 -32.69 15.97
CA SER A 359 -6.05 -32.61 16.62
C SER A 359 -6.57 -33.98 17.02
N PHE A 360 -7.27 -34.05 18.15
CA PHE A 360 -7.93 -35.25 18.62
C PHE A 360 -9.14 -34.90 19.51
N SER A 361 -10.04 -35.84 19.68
CA SER A 361 -11.16 -35.73 20.61
C SER A 361 -11.05 -36.79 21.71
N ILE A 362 -11.33 -36.40 22.95
CA ILE A 362 -11.43 -37.33 24.08
C ILE A 362 -12.90 -37.40 24.46
N SER A 363 -13.47 -38.60 24.42
CA SER A 363 -14.87 -38.80 24.80
C SER A 363 -14.97 -38.99 26.31
N ALA A 364 -16.00 -38.42 26.93
CA ALA A 364 -16.26 -38.58 28.37
C ALA A 364 -16.93 -39.91 28.72
N HIS A 365 -17.18 -40.80 27.74
CA HIS A 365 -18.02 -41.98 27.95
C HIS A 365 -17.43 -43.04 28.90
N ASP A 366 -16.15 -42.95 29.27
CA ASP A 366 -15.52 -43.91 30.17
C ASP A 366 -15.35 -43.42 31.62
N VAL A 367 -15.80 -42.21 31.96
CA VAL A 367 -15.63 -41.65 33.33
C VAL A 367 -16.67 -42.20 34.32
N ILE A 368 -17.69 -42.92 33.86
CA ILE A 368 -18.84 -43.29 34.70
C ILE A 368 -18.66 -44.64 35.43
N LEU A 369 -17.61 -45.43 35.19
CA LEU A 369 -17.53 -46.81 35.72
C LEU A 369 -16.41 -47.10 36.75
N LYS A 370 -15.75 -46.09 37.32
CA LYS A 370 -14.72 -46.31 38.38
C LYS A 370 -15.02 -45.64 39.73
N SER A 371 -16.29 -45.29 39.98
CA SER A 371 -16.75 -44.91 41.32
C SER A 371 -17.83 -45.88 41.81
N SER A 372 -17.43 -47.13 42.04
CA SER A 372 -18.17 -48.10 42.84
C SER A 372 -17.21 -49.09 43.48
#